data_AF-A0A2E9F8K0-F1
#
_entry.id   AF-A0A2E9F8K0-F1
#
_cell.length_a   1.000
_cell.length_b   1.000
_cell.length_c   1.000
_cell.angle_alpha   90.00
_cell.angle_beta   90.00
_cell.angle_gamma   90.00
#
_symmetry.space_group_name_H-M   'P 1'
#
loop_
_entity.id
_entity.type
_entity.pdbx_description
1 polymer ?
#
loop_
_entity_poly.entity_id
_entity_poly.type
_entity_poly.pdbx_seq_one_letter_code
_entity_poly.pdbx_strand_id
1 'polypeptide(L)'
;MGLVCFEGGTRAVYEGDLPEPKIPMPSIYGTEGQIKVSSGTVLLLNQKESDWQEIEPAPVETNQVQELIDWMEGKVDEHRSSGRQARYTIEIMMAIYESLRINNVVNMPLETRESPLDLMIEDGTLVVTKEGRYDIRKPFPEENK
;
A
#
# COMPACT_ATOMS: atom_id res chain seq x y z
N MET A 1 4.66 -9.37 -3.92
CA MET A 1 5.74 -8.51 -3.40
C MET A 1 6.14 -7.51 -4.49
N GLY A 2 6.41 -6.26 -4.13
CA GLY A 2 6.99 -5.25 -5.03
C GLY A 2 8.16 -4.53 -4.37
N LEU A 3 9.23 -4.28 -5.11
CA LEU A 3 10.37 -3.48 -4.68
C LEU A 3 10.36 -2.14 -5.42
N VAL A 4 10.28 -1.04 -4.69
CA VAL A 4 10.14 0.31 -5.24
C VAL A 4 11.32 1.17 -4.80
N CYS A 5 11.88 1.95 -5.73
CA CYS A 5 12.90 2.96 -5.45
C CYS A 5 12.31 4.34 -5.73
N PHE A 6 12.36 5.24 -4.74
CA PHE A 6 11.85 6.60 -4.85
C PHE A 6 12.95 7.58 -5.27
N GLU A 7 12.52 8.73 -5.80
CA GLU A 7 13.37 9.89 -5.97
C GLU A 7 13.98 10.28 -4.60
N GLY A 8 15.32 10.25 -4.50
CA GLY A 8 16.04 10.38 -3.22
C GLY A 8 16.66 9.07 -2.68
N GLY A 9 16.41 7.94 -3.34
CA GLY A 9 17.07 6.66 -3.03
C GLY A 9 16.44 5.84 -1.91
N THR A 10 15.37 6.34 -1.29
CA THR A 10 14.52 5.56 -0.38
C THR A 10 13.97 4.34 -1.11
N ARG A 11 13.93 3.20 -0.44
CA ARG A 11 13.40 1.96 -0.99
C ARG A 11 12.24 1.48 -0.13
N ALA A 12 11.19 0.98 -0.78
CA ALA A 12 10.09 0.31 -0.11
C ALA A 12 9.94 -1.12 -0.63
N VAL A 13 9.57 -2.01 0.28
CA VAL A 13 9.08 -3.35 -0.05
C VAL A 13 7.60 -3.37 0.28
N TYR A 14 6.78 -3.69 -0.71
CA TYR A 14 5.35 -3.91 -0.54
C TYR A 14 5.07 -5.41 -0.55
N GLU A 15 4.43 -5.88 0.51
CA GLU A 15 3.93 -7.24 0.62
C GLU A 15 2.44 -7.19 0.95
N GLY A 16 1.67 -8.04 0.28
CA GLY A 16 0.23 -8.11 0.44
C GLY A 16 -0.23 -9.55 0.24
N ASP A 17 -1.33 -9.90 0.90
CA ASP A 17 -1.93 -11.24 0.87
C ASP A 17 -0.96 -12.36 1.30
N LEU A 18 -0.22 -12.12 2.39
CA LEU A 18 0.67 -13.12 2.99
C LEU A 18 -0.10 -14.04 3.93
N PRO A 19 0.29 -15.33 4.02
CA PRO A 19 -0.26 -16.25 5.02
C PRO A 19 0.11 -15.83 6.45
N GLU A 20 -0.62 -16.36 7.43
CA GLU A 20 -0.28 -16.19 8.84
C GLU A 20 1.11 -16.80 9.18
N PRO A 21 1.84 -16.24 10.18
CA PRO A 21 1.44 -15.13 11.03
C PRO A 21 1.60 -13.76 10.35
N LYS A 22 0.66 -12.84 10.58
CA LYS A 22 0.81 -11.45 10.14
C LYS A 22 2.04 -10.80 10.77
N ILE A 23 2.83 -10.13 9.93
CA ILE A 23 3.95 -9.31 10.37
C ILE A 23 3.45 -7.88 10.57
N PRO A 24 3.70 -7.26 11.75
CA PRO A 24 3.37 -5.85 11.96
C PRO A 24 4.09 -4.96 10.95
N MET A 25 3.32 -4.21 10.17
CA MET A 25 3.80 -3.29 9.14
C MET A 25 3.14 -1.91 9.34
N PRO A 26 3.81 -0.80 8.95
CA PRO A 26 5.12 -0.75 8.32
C PRO A 26 6.31 -0.86 9.30
N SER A 27 7.45 -1.30 8.80
CA SER A 27 8.76 -1.10 9.42
C SER A 27 9.54 -0.04 8.62
N ILE A 28 10.05 0.99 9.30
CA ILE A 28 10.73 2.12 8.68
C ILE A 28 12.17 2.15 9.20
N TYR A 29 13.12 2.27 8.28
CA TYR A 29 14.55 2.28 8.56
C TYR A 29 15.13 3.63 8.12
N GLY A 30 15.78 4.33 9.05
CA GLY A 30 16.47 5.58 8.81
C GLY A 30 17.94 5.49 9.18
N THR A 31 18.68 6.58 8.92
CA THR A 31 20.11 6.68 9.26
C THR A 31 20.37 6.73 10.77
N GLU A 32 19.38 7.13 11.56
CA GLU A 32 19.49 7.32 13.01
C GLU A 32 18.71 6.28 13.83
N GLY A 33 18.02 5.35 13.18
CA GLY A 33 17.18 4.41 13.89
C GLY A 33 16.15 3.69 13.04
N GLN A 34 15.25 3.00 13.73
CA GLN A 34 14.18 2.20 13.16
C GLN A 34 12.88 2.46 13.90
N ILE A 35 11.78 2.45 13.15
CA ILE A 35 10.42 2.54 13.68
C ILE A 35 9.66 1.29 13.26
N LYS A 36 8.91 0.69 14.20
CA LYS A 36 7.98 -0.41 13.95
C LYS A 36 6.65 -0.14 14.63
N VAL A 37 5.58 -0.65 14.06
CA VAL A 37 4.27 -0.63 14.71
C VAL A 37 4.11 -1.89 15.57
N SER A 38 3.58 -1.74 16.78
CA SER A 38 3.22 -2.84 17.67
C SER A 38 1.85 -2.51 18.26
N SER A 39 0.90 -3.45 18.28
CA SER A 39 -0.45 -3.36 18.90
C SER A 39 -0.89 -2.03 19.57
N GLY A 40 -1.07 -0.95 18.79
CA GLY A 40 -1.53 0.37 19.27
C GLY A 40 -0.44 1.37 19.63
N THR A 41 0.82 0.95 19.72
CA THR A 41 2.00 1.76 20.00
C THR A 41 3.01 1.76 18.85
N VAL A 42 4.01 2.63 18.97
CA VAL A 42 5.13 2.72 18.04
C VAL A 42 6.41 2.36 18.78
N LEU A 43 7.18 1.42 18.25
CA LEU A 43 8.49 1.06 18.78
C LEU A 43 9.56 1.87 18.05
N LEU A 44 10.39 2.59 18.80
CA LEU A 44 11.53 3.35 18.30
C LEU A 44 12.83 2.75 18.83
N LEU A 45 13.75 2.43 17.92
CA LEU A 45 15.13 2.11 18.24
C LEU A 45 16.03 3.19 17.64
N ASN A 46 16.88 3.81 18.44
CA ASN A 46 17.78 4.89 17.99
C ASN A 46 19.13 4.80 18.74
N GLN A 47 20.02 5.77 18.52
CA GLN A 47 21.36 5.78 19.14
C GLN A 47 21.38 6.29 20.59
N LYS A 48 20.27 6.84 21.11
CA LYS A 48 20.21 7.44 22.45
C LYS A 48 19.95 6.40 23.53
N GLU A 49 19.13 5.41 23.24
CA GLU A 49 18.83 4.29 24.14
C GLU A 49 19.34 2.97 23.57
N SER A 50 19.69 2.03 24.44
CA SER A 50 20.18 0.71 24.05
C SER A 50 19.08 -0.31 23.70
N ASP A 51 17.81 0.02 23.95
CA ASP A 51 16.66 -0.87 23.76
C ASP A 51 15.50 -0.14 23.06
N TRP A 52 14.50 -0.91 22.61
CA TRP A 52 13.28 -0.36 22.01
C TRP A 52 12.52 0.51 23.00
N GLN A 53 12.20 1.72 22.55
CA GLN A 53 11.32 2.63 23.26
C GLN A 53 9.90 2.45 22.75
N GLU A 54 8.97 2.17 23.65
CA GLU A 54 7.54 2.18 23.34
C GLU A 54 7.00 3.60 23.43
N ILE A 55 6.44 4.08 22.32
CA ILE A 55 5.88 5.42 22.18
C ILE A 55 4.38 5.29 21.98
N GLU A 56 3.64 5.91 22.89
CA GLU A 56 2.21 6.14 22.73
C GLU A 56 1.99 7.19 21.64
N PRO A 57 1.27 6.87 20.56
CA PRO A 57 1.00 7.82 19.50
C PRO A 57 0.10 8.96 20.02
N ALA A 58 0.25 10.13 19.41
CA ALA A 58 -0.66 11.25 19.68
C ALA A 58 -2.12 10.84 19.37
N PRO A 59 -3.10 11.36 20.12
CA PRO A 59 -4.50 11.07 19.85
C PRO A 59 -4.87 11.53 18.43
N VAL A 60 -5.70 10.73 17.77
CA VAL A 60 -6.23 11.08 16.45
C VAL A 60 -7.21 12.24 16.60
N GLU A 61 -6.83 13.43 16.14
CA GLU A 61 -7.61 14.67 16.31
C GLU A 61 -8.93 14.68 15.53
N THR A 62 -8.99 13.96 14.41
CA THR A 62 -10.18 13.87 13.56
C THR A 62 -10.21 12.53 12.82
N ASN A 63 -11.41 12.02 12.55
CA ASN A 63 -11.59 10.79 11.80
C ASN A 63 -11.80 11.09 10.30
N GLN A 64 -11.56 10.09 9.46
CA GLN A 64 -11.63 10.23 7.99
C GLN A 64 -13.01 10.70 7.49
N VAL A 65 -14.10 10.37 8.20
CA VAL A 65 -15.45 10.81 7.81
C VAL A 65 -15.65 12.29 8.13
N GLN A 66 -15.17 12.75 9.28
CA GLN A 66 -15.25 14.16 9.66
C GLN A 66 -14.40 15.03 8.73
N GLU A 67 -13.19 14.57 8.38
CA GLU A 67 -12.36 15.28 7.39
C GLU A 67 -13.03 15.37 6.02
N LEU A 68 -13.74 14.33 5.60
CA LEU A 68 -14.49 14.35 4.35
C LEU A 68 -15.59 15.42 4.40
N ILE A 69 -16.32 15.52 5.52
CA ILE A 69 -17.32 16.58 5.73
C ILE A 69 -16.64 17.96 5.68
N ASP A 70 -15.54 18.13 6.41
CA ASP A 70 -14.82 19.42 6.46
C ASP A 70 -14.32 19.84 5.08
N TRP A 71 -13.87 18.90 4.25
CA TRP A 71 -13.50 19.16 2.85
C TRP A 71 -14.72 19.55 2.01
N MET A 72 -15.84 18.84 2.14
CA MET A 72 -17.09 19.15 1.44
C MET A 72 -17.66 20.52 1.82
N GLU A 73 -17.45 20.94 3.06
CA GLU A 73 -17.86 22.25 3.59
C GLU A 73 -16.83 23.37 3.33
N GLY A 74 -15.70 23.06 2.70
CA GLY A 74 -14.65 24.03 2.37
C GLY A 74 -13.84 24.54 3.57
N LYS A 75 -13.85 23.80 4.69
CA LYS A 75 -13.02 24.10 5.87
C LYS A 75 -11.57 23.66 5.70
N VAL A 76 -11.34 22.68 4.83
CA VAL A 76 -10.01 22.24 4.41
C VAL A 76 -9.94 22.16 2.89
N ASP A 77 -8.76 22.44 2.33
CA ASP A 77 -8.57 22.54 0.88
C ASP A 77 -8.58 21.17 0.18
N GLU A 78 -8.08 20.12 0.86
CA GLU A 78 -7.94 18.79 0.30
C GLU A 78 -8.08 17.71 1.40
N HIS A 79 -8.84 16.67 1.09
CA HIS A 79 -8.95 15.48 1.94
C HIS A 79 -7.66 14.63 1.84
N ARG A 80 -7.20 14.04 2.96
CA ARG A 80 -5.97 13.21 2.99
C ARG A 80 -5.98 12.05 1.98
N SER A 81 -7.16 11.52 1.67
CA SER A 81 -7.38 10.47 0.67
C SER A 81 -7.90 11.04 -0.65
N SER A 82 -7.28 12.11 -1.15
CA SER A 82 -7.70 12.74 -2.40
C SER A 82 -7.46 11.84 -3.62
N GLY A 83 -8.10 12.18 -4.74
CA GLY A 83 -7.85 11.50 -6.02
C GLY A 83 -6.40 11.58 -6.49
N ARG A 84 -5.64 12.62 -6.09
CA ARG A 84 -4.21 12.73 -6.38
C ARG A 84 -3.40 11.67 -5.63
N GLN A 85 -3.67 11.50 -4.33
CA GLN A 85 -3.03 10.45 -3.53
C GLN A 85 -3.41 9.06 -4.05
N ALA A 86 -4.68 8.84 -4.36
CA ALA A 86 -5.15 7.58 -4.95
C ALA A 86 -4.45 7.25 -6.28
N ARG A 87 -4.21 8.26 -7.12
CA ARG A 87 -3.47 8.09 -8.38
C ARG A 87 -2.06 7.57 -8.14
N TYR A 88 -1.30 8.14 -7.21
CA TYR A 88 0.06 7.66 -6.91
C TYR A 88 0.07 6.20 -6.45
N THR A 89 -0.88 5.81 -5.59
CA THR A 89 -1.03 4.42 -5.14
C THR A 89 -1.30 3.49 -6.31
N ILE A 90 -2.23 3.84 -7.20
CA ILE A 90 -2.55 3.03 -8.38
C ILE A 90 -1.37 2.96 -9.34
N GLU A 91 -0.65 4.06 -9.57
CA GLU A 91 0.55 4.07 -10.41
C GLU A 91 1.63 3.12 -9.88
N ILE A 92 1.88 3.09 -8.57
CA ILE A 92 2.81 2.14 -7.96
C ILE A 92 2.32 0.70 -8.12
N MET A 93 1.04 0.42 -7.90
CA MET A 93 0.48 -0.93 -8.08
C MET A 93 0.59 -1.41 -9.53
N MET A 94 0.24 -0.55 -10.50
CA MET A 94 0.36 -0.85 -11.92
C MET A 94 1.82 -1.08 -12.33
N ALA A 95 2.76 -0.31 -11.78
CA ALA A 95 4.20 -0.55 -12.01
C ALA A 95 4.66 -1.92 -11.51
N ILE A 96 4.16 -2.37 -10.35
CA ILE A 96 4.46 -3.70 -9.81
C ILE A 96 3.90 -4.80 -10.73
N TYR A 97 2.66 -4.67 -11.20
CA TYR A 97 2.07 -5.64 -12.11
C TYR A 97 2.76 -5.66 -13.48
N GLU A 98 3.12 -4.49 -14.00
CA GLU A 98 3.86 -4.37 -15.25
C GLU A 98 5.26 -5.00 -15.12
N SER A 99 5.95 -4.75 -14.00
CA SER A 99 7.25 -5.35 -13.71
C SER A 99 7.18 -6.88 -13.72
N LEU A 100 6.12 -7.46 -13.15
CA LEU A 100 5.85 -8.89 -13.21
C LEU A 100 5.62 -9.36 -14.66
N ARG A 101 4.82 -8.64 -15.44
CA ARG A 101 4.51 -8.99 -16.84
C ARG A 101 5.76 -8.99 -17.72
N ILE A 102 6.62 -7.98 -17.60
CA ILE A 102 7.81 -7.82 -18.46
C ILE A 102 9.08 -8.44 -17.85
N ASN A 103 9.02 -8.91 -16.61
CA ASN A 103 10.16 -9.42 -15.83
C ASN A 103 11.35 -8.45 -15.79
N ASN A 104 11.07 -7.15 -15.64
CA ASN A 104 12.07 -6.09 -15.64
C ASN A 104 11.65 -4.91 -14.77
N VAL A 105 12.59 -4.01 -14.50
CA VAL A 105 12.34 -2.75 -13.79
C VAL A 105 11.46 -1.85 -14.65
N VAL A 106 10.41 -1.29 -14.05
CA VAL A 106 9.56 -0.26 -14.66
C VAL A 106 10.03 1.11 -14.19
N ASN A 107 10.32 1.99 -15.14
CA ASN A 107 10.65 3.38 -14.86
C ASN A 107 9.39 4.24 -15.00
N MET A 108 9.22 5.21 -14.11
CA MET A 108 8.10 6.15 -14.16
C MET A 108 8.40 7.31 -15.12
N PRO A 109 7.39 7.90 -15.80
CA PRO A 109 5.97 7.52 -15.76
C PRO A 109 5.69 6.21 -16.51
N LEU A 110 4.57 5.55 -16.17
CA LEU A 110 4.14 4.34 -16.88
C LEU A 110 3.88 4.64 -18.37
N GLU A 111 4.46 3.82 -19.24
CA GLU A 111 4.25 3.90 -20.69
C GLU A 111 3.03 3.08 -21.13
N THR A 112 2.82 1.91 -20.51
CA THR A 112 1.66 1.04 -20.73
C THR A 112 0.40 1.71 -20.20
N ARG A 113 -0.62 1.87 -21.06
CA ARG A 113 -1.86 2.60 -20.73
C ARG A 113 -2.96 1.65 -20.26
N GLU A 114 -2.94 0.43 -20.77
CA GLU A 114 -3.82 -0.66 -20.39
C GLU A 114 -3.44 -1.21 -19.01
N SER A 115 -4.38 -1.88 -18.35
CA SER A 115 -4.10 -2.60 -17.10
C SER A 115 -3.13 -3.76 -17.38
N PRO A 116 -1.96 -3.81 -16.72
CA PRO A 116 -1.02 -4.92 -16.91
C PRO A 116 -1.63 -6.28 -16.54
N LEU A 117 -2.57 -6.31 -15.58
CA LEU A 117 -3.28 -7.54 -15.23
C LEU A 117 -4.21 -8.01 -16.36
N ASP A 118 -4.88 -7.08 -17.06
CA ASP A 118 -5.73 -7.44 -18.19
C ASP A 118 -4.88 -7.98 -19.34
N LEU A 119 -3.75 -7.32 -19.63
CA LEU A 119 -2.78 -7.80 -20.63
C LEU A 119 -2.25 -9.21 -20.32
N MET A 120 -1.92 -9.47 -19.05
CA MET A 120 -1.48 -10.81 -18.60
C MET A 120 -2.58 -11.87 -18.72
N ILE A 121 -3.85 -11.49 -18.59
CA ILE A 121 -4.97 -12.43 -18.82
C ILE A 121 -5.10 -12.72 -20.33
N GLU A 122 -5.03 -11.68 -21.16
CA GLU A 122 -5.16 -11.78 -22.62
C GLU A 122 -4.04 -12.60 -23.25
N ASP A 123 -2.80 -12.45 -22.79
CA ASP A 123 -1.64 -13.21 -23.29
C ASP A 123 -1.47 -14.59 -22.64
N GLY A 124 -2.30 -14.91 -21.65
CA GLY A 124 -2.33 -16.20 -20.96
C GLY A 124 -1.31 -16.35 -19.82
N THR A 125 -0.54 -15.32 -19.50
CA THR A 125 0.38 -15.32 -18.34
C THR A 125 -0.37 -15.48 -17.02
N LEU A 126 -1.53 -14.84 -16.88
CA LEU A 126 -2.40 -14.93 -15.71
C LEU A 126 -3.67 -15.72 -16.04
N VAL A 127 -3.76 -16.93 -15.50
CA VAL A 127 -4.88 -17.84 -15.79
C VAL A 127 -6.10 -17.51 -14.94
N VAL A 128 -7.25 -17.35 -15.60
CA VAL A 128 -8.55 -17.23 -14.92
C VAL A 128 -8.98 -18.60 -14.39
N THR A 129 -9.09 -18.74 -13.07
CA THR A 129 -9.45 -20.01 -12.40
C THR A 129 -10.93 -20.15 -12.11
N LYS A 130 -11.67 -19.03 -12.10
CA LYS A 130 -13.12 -18.98 -11.88
C LYS A 130 -13.76 -18.18 -13.00
N GLU A 131 -14.61 -18.84 -13.77
CA GLU A 131 -15.32 -18.20 -14.88
C GLU A 131 -16.36 -17.18 -14.40
N GLY A 132 -16.62 -16.20 -15.27
CA GLY A 132 -17.63 -15.17 -15.04
C GLY A 132 -17.05 -13.85 -14.52
N ARG A 133 -17.91 -12.84 -14.45
CA ARG A 133 -17.52 -11.50 -14.02
C ARG A 133 -17.29 -11.48 -12.51
N TYR A 134 -16.12 -10.98 -12.10
CA TYR A 134 -15.83 -10.69 -10.70
C TYR A 134 -16.81 -9.63 -10.15
N ASP A 135 -17.46 -9.91 -9.01
CA ASP A 135 -18.37 -8.99 -8.34
C ASP A 135 -18.00 -8.91 -6.85
N ILE A 136 -17.35 -7.82 -6.46
CA ILE A 136 -16.92 -7.54 -5.08
C ILE A 136 -18.08 -7.47 -4.07
N ARG A 137 -19.34 -7.39 -4.54
CA ARG A 137 -20.53 -7.35 -3.67
C ARG A 137 -21.07 -8.75 -3.38
N LYS A 138 -20.59 -9.77 -4.08
CA LYS A 138 -20.97 -11.16 -3.80
C LYS A 138 -19.97 -11.73 -2.78
N PRO A 139 -20.45 -12.25 -1.63
CA PRO A 139 -19.56 -12.92 -0.69
C PRO A 139 -18.90 -14.12 -1.37
N PHE A 140 -17.65 -14.39 -1.02
CA PHE A 140 -16.98 -15.55 -1.59
C PHE A 140 -17.63 -16.82 -1.00
N PRO A 141 -17.97 -17.82 -1.83
CA PRO A 141 -18.58 -19.06 -1.33
C PRO A 141 -17.75 -19.78 -0.26
N GLU A 142 -16.44 -19.57 -0.27
CA GLU A 142 -15.46 -20.11 0.69
C GLU A 142 -15.58 -19.49 2.09
N GLU A 143 -16.05 -18.24 2.19
CA GLU A 143 -16.14 -17.48 3.45
C GLU A 143 -17.31 -17.90 4.34
N ASN A 144 -18.22 -18.74 3.82
CA ASN A 144 -19.36 -19.30 4.55
C ASN A 144 -19.09 -20.70 5.12
N LYS A 145 -17.83 -21.13 5.23
CA LYS A 145 -17.44 -22.43 5.80
C LYS A 145 -16.80 -22.28 7.18
#